data_AF-A0A2D5FAY1-F1
#
_entry.id   AF-A0A2D5FAY1-F1
#
_cell.length_a   1.000
_cell.length_b   1.000
_cell.length_c   1.000
_cell.angle_alpha   90.00
_cell.angle_beta   90.00
_cell.angle_gamma   90.00
#
_symmetry.space_group_name_H-M   'P 1'
#
loop_
_entity.id
_entity.type
_entity.pdbx_description
1 polymer ?
#
loop_
_entity_poly.entity_id
_entity_poly.type
_entity_poly.pdbx_seq_one_letter_code
_entity_poly.pdbx_strand_id
1 'polypeptide(L)'
;MSQGSQTVSREKFLTMSVNLLYKAFLESRRTEAKQVFRDMLAGKSVALTNVQMEDKSLVRFDVALDHDLYRGKLNFGSFRAGLALLVARLSDALREQRDITVFTAEHDPNVMIFGVTAVTWEEGEPSVMVLGADASSTRGTVELRLQYLDPEQFQNGEADAAPA
;
A
#
# COMPACT_ATOMS: atom_id res chain seq x y z
N MET A 1 19.78 7.50 29.97
CA MET A 1 19.86 6.39 28.99
C MET A 1 19.13 6.84 27.75
N SER A 2 19.86 7.13 26.67
CA SER A 2 19.30 7.72 25.46
C SER A 2 18.85 6.61 24.51
N GLN A 3 17.55 6.36 24.40
CA GLN A 3 17.00 5.53 23.32
C GLN A 3 16.61 6.46 22.17
N GLY A 4 17.57 6.78 21.33
CA GLY A 4 17.29 7.37 20.03
C GLY A 4 16.87 6.26 19.06
N SER A 5 15.63 5.81 19.12
CA SER A 5 15.02 5.09 18.00
C SER A 5 14.96 6.06 16.83
N GLN A 6 15.90 5.94 15.90
CA GLN A 6 15.93 6.71 14.67
C GLN A 6 14.76 6.22 13.80
N THR A 7 13.59 6.83 13.99
CA THR A 7 12.41 6.60 13.17
C THR A 7 12.66 7.18 11.78
N VAL A 8 12.62 6.34 10.75
CA VAL A 8 12.53 6.80 9.36
C VAL A 8 11.36 7.79 9.27
N SER A 9 11.56 8.96 8.65
CA SER A 9 10.46 9.92 8.47
C SER A 9 9.33 9.27 7.68
N ARG A 10 8.07 9.63 7.99
CA ARG A 10 6.89 9.06 7.31
C ARG A 10 6.95 9.22 5.79
N GLU A 11 7.44 10.35 5.31
CA GLU A 11 7.63 10.63 3.88
C GLU A 11 8.67 9.70 3.24
N LYS A 12 9.81 9.48 3.90
CA LYS A 12 10.85 8.56 3.42
C LYS A 12 10.35 7.13 3.45
N PHE A 13 9.61 6.74 4.49
CA PHE A 13 8.94 5.46 4.59
C PHE A 13 7.96 5.24 3.43
N LEU A 14 7.09 6.21 3.17
CA LEU A 14 6.10 6.13 2.10
C LEU A 14 6.79 6.08 0.74
N THR A 15 7.83 6.88 0.53
CA THR A 15 8.65 6.85 -0.69
C THR A 15 9.27 5.47 -0.93
N MET A 16 9.83 4.85 0.11
CA MET A 16 10.34 3.48 0.01
C MET A 16 9.22 2.50 -0.32
N SER A 17 8.08 2.60 0.36
CA SER A 17 6.92 1.72 0.15
C SER A 17 6.41 1.77 -1.29
N VAL A 18 6.22 2.98 -1.84
CA VAL A 18 5.80 3.21 -3.23
C VAL A 18 6.80 2.61 -4.21
N ASN A 19 8.10 2.83 -4.01
CA ASN A 19 9.14 2.27 -4.85
C ASN A 19 9.18 0.73 -4.80
N LEU A 20 8.98 0.14 -3.63
CA LEU A 20 8.94 -1.32 -3.46
C LEU A 20 7.73 -1.92 -4.18
N LEU A 21 6.55 -1.31 -4.04
CA LEU A 21 5.34 -1.76 -4.74
C LEU A 21 5.48 -1.60 -6.26
N TYR A 22 6.02 -0.48 -6.72
CA TYR A 22 6.32 -0.25 -8.13
C TYR A 22 7.26 -1.34 -8.67
N LYS A 23 8.37 -1.62 -7.98
CA LYS A 23 9.32 -2.68 -8.40
C LYS A 23 8.68 -4.06 -8.40
N ALA A 24 8.00 -4.42 -7.31
CA ALA A 24 7.46 -5.75 -7.09
C ALA A 24 6.36 -6.10 -8.08
N PHE A 25 5.49 -5.15 -8.40
CA PHE A 25 4.35 -5.40 -9.25
C PHE A 25 4.49 -4.78 -10.62
N LEU A 26 4.86 -3.50 -10.74
CA LEU A 26 4.75 -2.74 -11.98
C LEU A 26 5.95 -2.91 -12.91
N GLU A 27 7.17 -2.98 -12.38
CA GLU A 27 8.41 -3.13 -13.15
C GLU A 27 8.83 -4.60 -13.35
N SER A 28 8.53 -5.48 -12.39
CA SER A 28 8.91 -6.90 -12.47
C SER A 28 8.23 -7.64 -13.62
N ARG A 29 8.73 -8.84 -13.93
CA ARG A 29 8.12 -9.66 -14.99
C ARG A 29 6.69 -10.03 -14.60
N ARG A 30 5.77 -10.00 -15.57
CA ARG A 30 4.34 -10.31 -15.35
C ARG A 30 4.11 -11.62 -14.60
N THR A 31 4.92 -12.65 -14.86
CA THR A 31 4.83 -13.96 -14.20
C THR A 31 5.19 -13.90 -12.72
N GLU A 32 6.20 -13.12 -12.36
CA GLU A 32 6.67 -12.91 -10.98
C GLU A 32 5.64 -12.09 -10.19
N ALA A 33 5.22 -10.93 -10.72
CA ALA A 33 4.17 -10.12 -10.11
C ALA A 33 2.87 -10.91 -9.90
N LYS A 34 2.48 -11.73 -10.88
CA LYS A 34 1.28 -12.58 -10.76
C LYS A 34 1.46 -13.70 -9.72
N GLN A 35 2.67 -14.18 -9.48
CA GLN A 35 2.93 -15.16 -8.41
C GLN A 35 2.76 -14.50 -7.04
N VAL A 36 3.39 -13.34 -6.82
CA VAL A 36 3.23 -12.56 -5.58
C VAL A 36 1.75 -12.26 -5.32
N PHE A 37 1.02 -11.78 -6.33
CA PHE A 37 -0.42 -11.55 -6.24
C PHE A 37 -1.20 -12.80 -5.83
N ARG A 38 -0.90 -13.98 -6.41
CA ARG A 38 -1.60 -15.23 -6.05
C ARG A 38 -1.36 -15.61 -4.59
N ASP A 39 -0.13 -15.44 -4.11
CA ASP A 39 0.20 -15.75 -2.72
C ASP A 39 -0.50 -14.79 -1.75
N MET A 40 -0.54 -13.49 -2.05
CA MET A 40 -1.29 -12.51 -1.27
C MET A 40 -2.81 -12.78 -1.31
N LEU A 41 -3.36 -13.11 -2.47
CA LEU A 41 -4.79 -13.44 -2.61
C LEU A 41 -5.18 -14.68 -1.78
N ALA A 42 -4.23 -15.59 -1.54
CA ALA A 42 -4.37 -16.74 -0.65
C ALA A 42 -4.19 -16.38 0.85
N GLY A 43 -4.09 -15.10 1.20
CA GLY A 43 -3.95 -14.60 2.56
C GLY A 43 -2.52 -14.63 3.11
N LYS A 44 -1.49 -14.79 2.25
CA LYS A 44 -0.09 -14.81 2.70
C LYS A 44 0.50 -13.40 2.71
N SER A 45 1.32 -13.13 3.72
CA SER A 45 2.30 -12.04 3.68
C SER A 45 3.53 -12.52 2.88
N VAL A 46 3.92 -11.76 1.86
CA VAL A 46 4.97 -12.14 0.90
C VAL A 46 6.16 -11.21 1.04
N ALA A 47 7.35 -11.76 1.27
CA ALA A 47 8.58 -10.97 1.35
C ALA A 47 8.90 -10.31 0.00
N LEU A 48 9.08 -8.99 0.00
CA LEU A 48 9.51 -8.23 -1.18
C LEU A 48 11.04 -8.11 -1.23
N THR A 49 11.64 -7.57 -0.17
CA THR A 49 13.09 -7.35 -0.12
C THR A 49 13.58 -7.02 1.29
N ASN A 50 14.90 -6.93 1.46
CA ASN A 50 15.54 -6.34 2.63
C ASN A 50 16.09 -4.96 2.26
N VAL A 51 15.76 -3.95 3.04
CA VAL A 51 16.29 -2.59 2.90
C VAL A 51 17.32 -2.37 4.00
N GLN A 52 18.52 -1.94 3.61
CA GLN A 52 19.52 -1.47 4.55
C GLN A 52 19.21 -0.03 4.96
N MET A 53 19.02 0.18 6.26
CA MET A 53 18.78 1.48 6.87
C MET A 53 20.09 2.26 7.03
N GLU A 54 19.98 3.55 7.35
CA GLU A 54 21.14 4.45 7.52
C GLU A 54 22.07 4.02 8.66
N ASP A 55 21.51 3.37 9.69
CA ASP A 55 22.25 2.77 10.80
C ASP A 55 22.85 1.39 10.47
N LYS A 56 22.78 0.98 9.19
CA LYS A 56 23.18 -0.33 8.65
C LYS A 56 22.33 -1.52 9.10
N SER A 57 21.26 -1.30 9.87
CA SER A 57 20.29 -2.35 10.16
C SER A 57 19.61 -2.81 8.87
N LEU A 58 19.23 -4.09 8.83
CA LEU A 58 18.46 -4.66 7.73
C LEU A 58 17.01 -4.80 8.17
N VAL A 59 16.11 -4.21 7.39
CA VAL A 59 14.67 -4.34 7.60
C VAL A 59 14.06 -5.06 6.42
N ARG A 60 13.37 -6.17 6.68
CA ARG A 60 12.61 -6.89 5.66
C ARG A 60 11.27 -6.21 5.44
N PHE A 61 10.94 -5.98 4.18
CA PHE A 61 9.63 -5.50 3.76
C PHE A 61 8.83 -6.65 3.19
N ASP A 62 7.68 -6.91 3.78
CA ASP A 62 6.70 -7.88 3.34
C ASP A 62 5.48 -7.14 2.76
N VAL A 63 4.68 -7.81 1.94
CA VAL A 63 3.43 -7.27 1.41
C VAL A 63 2.28 -8.25 1.61
N ALA A 64 1.14 -7.73 2.04
CA ALA A 64 -0.10 -8.46 2.21
C ALA A 64 -1.26 -7.74 1.49
N LEU A 65 -2.32 -8.50 1.24
CA LEU A 65 -3.54 -8.01 0.62
C LEU A 65 -4.74 -8.36 1.50
N ASP A 66 -5.47 -7.33 1.92
CA ASP A 66 -6.83 -7.46 2.42
C ASP A 66 -7.80 -7.14 1.27
N HIS A 67 -8.58 -8.14 0.88
CA HIS A 67 -9.53 -8.04 -0.23
C HIS A 67 -10.97 -8.35 0.19
N ASP A 68 -11.26 -8.34 1.49
CA ASP A 68 -12.57 -8.71 2.03
C ASP A 68 -13.70 -7.80 1.53
N LEU A 69 -13.38 -6.53 1.26
CA LEU A 69 -14.32 -5.54 0.72
C LEU A 69 -14.25 -5.39 -0.81
N TYR A 70 -13.50 -6.26 -1.50
CA TYR A 70 -13.51 -6.27 -2.95
C TYR A 70 -14.84 -6.83 -3.48
N ARG A 71 -15.50 -6.08 -4.36
CA ARG A 71 -16.75 -6.53 -4.99
C ARG A 71 -16.44 -7.39 -6.21
N GLY A 72 -16.82 -8.67 -6.14
CA GLY A 72 -16.64 -9.63 -7.23
C GLY A 72 -15.35 -10.44 -7.15
N LYS A 73 -14.86 -10.93 -8.29
CA LYS A 73 -13.69 -11.82 -8.35
C LYS A 73 -12.43 -11.03 -8.68
N LEU A 74 -11.63 -10.73 -7.65
CA LEU A 74 -10.37 -10.04 -7.84
C LEU A 74 -9.40 -10.86 -8.72
N ASN A 75 -9.05 -10.31 -9.87
CA ASN A 75 -8.06 -10.88 -10.77
C ASN A 75 -6.79 -10.00 -10.83
N PHE A 76 -5.71 -10.55 -11.38
CA PHE A 76 -4.42 -9.84 -11.42
C PHE A 76 -4.47 -8.55 -12.24
N GLY A 77 -5.31 -8.48 -13.28
CA GLY A 77 -5.44 -7.28 -14.12
C GLY A 77 -6.02 -6.11 -13.33
N SER A 78 -7.15 -6.35 -12.65
CA SER A 78 -7.86 -5.36 -11.84
C SER A 78 -7.04 -4.93 -10.64
N PHE A 79 -6.44 -5.90 -9.94
CA PHE A 79 -5.47 -5.61 -8.87
C PHE A 79 -4.33 -4.71 -9.37
N ARG A 80 -3.73 -5.05 -10.51
CA ARG A 80 -2.62 -4.27 -11.07
C ARG A 80 -3.06 -2.87 -11.47
N ALA A 81 -4.26 -2.70 -12.02
CA ALA A 81 -4.80 -1.40 -12.39
C ALA A 81 -5.01 -0.52 -11.15
N GLY A 82 -5.64 -1.05 -10.10
CA GLY A 82 -5.81 -0.34 -8.82
C GLY A 82 -4.48 0.04 -8.19
N LEU A 83 -3.54 -0.90 -8.14
CA LEU A 83 -2.20 -0.64 -7.60
C LEU A 83 -1.41 0.40 -8.42
N ALA A 84 -1.51 0.35 -9.75
CA ALA A 84 -0.85 1.33 -10.62
C ALA A 84 -1.39 2.74 -10.36
N LEU A 85 -2.72 2.88 -10.23
CA LEU A 85 -3.35 4.15 -9.88
C LEU A 85 -2.92 4.61 -8.49
N LEU A 86 -2.90 3.72 -7.50
CA LEU A 86 -2.47 4.05 -6.13
C LEU A 86 -1.01 4.55 -6.09
N VAL A 87 -0.10 3.82 -6.74
CA VAL A 87 1.31 4.20 -6.85
C VAL A 87 1.47 5.56 -7.53
N ALA A 88 0.69 5.85 -8.58
CA ALA A 88 0.71 7.14 -9.25
C ALA A 88 0.24 8.27 -8.31
N ARG A 89 -0.92 8.12 -7.66
CA ARG A 89 -1.48 9.11 -6.73
C ARG A 89 -0.55 9.38 -5.54
N LEU A 90 0.05 8.34 -4.97
CA LEU A 90 1.04 8.48 -3.89
C LEU A 90 2.30 9.20 -4.37
N SER A 91 2.79 8.87 -5.57
CA SER A 91 3.96 9.52 -6.17
C SER A 91 3.72 11.00 -6.45
N ASP A 92 2.52 11.36 -6.92
CA ASP A 92 2.12 12.75 -7.16
C ASP A 92 2.01 13.52 -5.84
N ALA A 93 1.37 12.93 -4.81
CA ALA A 93 1.28 13.54 -3.49
C ALA A 93 2.65 13.80 -2.86
N LEU A 94 3.58 12.83 -2.97
CA LEU A 94 4.98 12.98 -2.52
C LEU A 94 5.73 14.07 -3.31
N ARG A 95 5.58 14.09 -4.65
CA ARG A 95 6.24 15.08 -5.51
C ARG A 95 5.76 16.51 -5.21
N GLU A 96 4.48 16.66 -4.96
CA GLU A 96 3.85 17.95 -4.65
C GLU A 96 3.98 18.35 -3.17
N GLN A 97 4.63 17.52 -2.33
CA GLN A 97 4.77 17.73 -0.89
C GLN A 97 3.41 17.99 -0.21
N ARG A 98 2.35 17.34 -0.71
CA ARG A 98 1.03 17.42 -0.09
C ARG A 98 1.10 16.81 1.31
N ASP A 99 0.36 17.40 2.24
CA ASP A 99 0.19 16.78 3.56
C ASP A 99 -0.69 15.54 3.40
N ILE A 100 -0.07 14.36 3.52
CA ILE A 100 -0.77 13.07 3.38
C ILE A 100 -1.33 12.73 4.75
N THR A 101 -2.65 12.79 4.87
CA THR A 101 -3.35 12.33 6.08
C THR A 101 -2.99 10.87 6.34
N VAL A 102 -2.50 10.59 7.56
CA VAL A 102 -2.23 9.22 8.02
C VAL A 102 -3.22 8.91 9.14
N PHE A 103 -4.03 7.88 8.92
CA PHE A 103 -4.91 7.33 9.93
C PHE A 103 -4.17 6.24 10.70
N THR A 104 -4.33 6.19 12.02
CA THR A 104 -3.79 5.12 12.86
C THR A 104 -4.94 4.29 13.39
N ALA A 105 -4.79 2.97 13.43
CA ALA A 105 -5.81 2.12 14.03
C ALA A 105 -6.00 2.50 15.51
N GLU A 106 -7.26 2.65 15.97
CA GLU A 106 -7.59 3.08 17.34
C GLU A 106 -6.96 2.19 18.43
N HIS A 107 -6.63 0.95 18.09
CA HIS A 107 -6.07 -0.04 19.02
C HIS A 107 -4.62 -0.45 18.72
N ASP A 108 -4.02 0.03 17.61
CA ASP A 108 -2.61 -0.23 17.31
C ASP A 108 -1.94 0.97 16.60
N PRO A 109 -1.12 1.76 17.31
CA PRO A 109 -0.45 2.93 16.73
C PRO A 109 0.62 2.56 15.68
N ASN A 110 1.01 1.29 15.59
CA ASN A 110 1.97 0.82 14.59
C ASN A 110 1.31 0.48 13.25
N VAL A 111 -0.02 0.40 13.22
CA VAL A 111 -0.81 0.21 12.01
C VAL A 111 -1.23 1.59 11.50
N MET A 112 -0.66 1.98 10.37
CA MET A 112 -0.92 3.24 9.70
C MET A 112 -1.64 2.99 8.38
N ILE A 113 -2.58 3.85 8.01
CA ILE A 113 -3.25 3.88 6.71
C ILE A 113 -3.00 5.24 6.10
N PHE A 114 -2.45 5.26 4.89
CA PHE A 114 -2.24 6.49 4.13
C PHE A 114 -3.55 6.86 3.43
N GLY A 115 -4.05 8.07 3.70
CA GLY A 115 -5.33 8.58 3.20
C GLY A 115 -5.40 8.89 1.70
N VAL A 116 -4.49 8.31 0.91
CA VAL A 116 -4.53 8.39 -0.55
C VAL A 116 -5.21 7.13 -1.07
N THR A 117 -6.31 7.32 -1.78
CA THR A 117 -7.13 6.25 -2.36
C THR A 117 -6.86 6.08 -3.85
N ALA A 118 -7.08 4.87 -4.34
CA ALA A 118 -7.20 4.57 -5.75
C ALA A 118 -8.56 3.97 -6.04
N VAL A 119 -9.40 4.72 -6.75
CA VAL A 119 -10.73 4.28 -7.18
C VAL A 119 -10.65 3.75 -8.60
N THR A 120 -10.96 2.48 -8.77
CA THR A 120 -11.07 1.83 -10.08
C THR A 120 -12.45 1.24 -10.28
N TRP A 121 -12.88 1.17 -11.54
CA TRP A 121 -14.17 0.59 -11.92
C TRP A 121 -13.92 -0.73 -12.64
N GLU A 122 -14.49 -1.82 -12.13
CA GLU A 122 -14.51 -3.12 -12.82
C GLU A 122 -15.96 -3.59 -12.93
N GLU A 123 -16.39 -3.96 -14.13
CA GLU A 123 -17.78 -4.42 -14.41
C GLU A 123 -18.89 -3.48 -13.91
N GLY A 124 -18.59 -2.18 -13.77
CA GLY A 124 -19.53 -1.18 -13.26
C GLY A 124 -19.56 -1.03 -11.74
N GLU A 125 -18.76 -1.82 -11.01
CA GLU A 125 -18.60 -1.71 -9.55
C GLU A 125 -17.34 -0.90 -9.21
N PRO A 126 -17.45 0.12 -8.33
CA PRO A 126 -16.28 0.83 -7.82
C PRO A 126 -15.52 -0.03 -6.81
N SER A 127 -14.19 0.01 -6.90
CA SER A 127 -13.27 -0.61 -5.95
C SER A 127 -12.28 0.44 -5.46
N VAL A 128 -12.13 0.57 -4.15
CA VAL A 128 -11.24 1.56 -3.52
C VAL A 128 -10.08 0.82 -2.88
N MET A 129 -8.85 1.07 -3.36
CA MET A 129 -7.63 0.52 -2.77
C MET A 129 -6.88 1.60 -1.99
N VAL A 130 -6.37 1.25 -0.81
CA VAL A 130 -5.47 2.08 0.00
C VAL A 130 -4.20 1.33 0.38
N LEU A 131 -3.18 2.10 0.75
CA LEU A 131 -1.96 1.56 1.36
C LEU A 131 -2.02 1.73 2.87
N GLY A 132 -1.81 0.64 3.59
CA GLY A 132 -1.45 0.64 5.00
C GLY A 132 -0.04 0.10 5.22
N ALA A 133 0.45 0.27 6.44
CA ALA A 133 1.70 -0.28 6.90
C ALA A 133 1.59 -0.69 8.35
N ASP A 134 2.12 -1.88 8.66
CA ASP A 134 2.23 -2.39 10.01
C ASP A 134 3.72 -2.52 10.38
N ALA A 135 4.15 -1.66 11.31
CA ALA A 135 5.51 -1.66 11.87
C ALA A 135 5.59 -2.36 13.24
N SER A 136 4.50 -3.00 13.70
CA SER A 136 4.43 -3.72 14.99
C SER A 136 5.21 -5.04 14.97
N SER A 137 5.42 -5.60 13.77
CA SER A 137 6.07 -6.90 13.62
C SER A 137 7.56 -6.82 14.02
N THR A 138 7.83 -7.26 15.26
CA THR A 138 9.12 -7.65 15.86
C THR A 138 10.40 -7.25 15.10
N ARG A 139 11.17 -6.30 15.68
CA ARG A 139 12.59 -5.99 15.37
C ARG A 139 13.08 -6.39 13.96
N GLY A 140 12.68 -5.62 12.95
CA GLY A 140 13.29 -5.69 11.62
C GLY A 140 12.38 -6.18 10.50
N THR A 141 11.06 -6.23 10.70
CA THR A 141 10.10 -6.45 9.63
C THR A 141 9.08 -5.32 9.54
N VAL A 142 8.68 -4.97 8.33
CA VAL A 142 7.58 -4.05 8.02
C VAL A 142 6.66 -4.74 7.04
N GLU A 143 5.36 -4.78 7.32
CA GLU A 143 4.37 -5.27 6.38
C GLU A 143 3.66 -4.09 5.69
N LEU A 144 3.73 -4.04 4.37
CA LEU A 144 2.91 -3.17 3.54
C LEU A 144 1.57 -3.87 3.29
N ARG A 145 0.46 -3.23 3.66
CA ARG A 145 -0.88 -3.82 3.50
C ARG A 145 -1.68 -3.07 2.45
N LEU A 146 -1.89 -3.70 1.30
CA LEU A 146 -2.87 -3.22 0.33
C LEU A 146 -4.25 -3.64 0.82
N GLN A 147 -5.18 -2.69 0.94
CA GLN A 147 -6.50 -2.96 1.49
C GLN A 147 -7.58 -2.41 0.57
N TYR A 148 -8.62 -3.19 0.33
CA TYR A 148 -9.84 -2.68 -0.29
C TYR A 148 -10.79 -2.15 0.78
N LEU A 149 -11.36 -0.97 0.53
CA LEU A 149 -12.32 -0.32 1.41
C LEU A 149 -13.72 -0.29 0.77
N ASP A 150 -14.72 -0.08 1.60
CA ASP A 150 -16.11 0.07 1.14
C ASP A 150 -16.23 1.36 0.32
N PRO A 151 -16.56 1.27 -0.99
CA PRO A 151 -16.69 2.44 -1.85
C PRO A 151 -17.75 3.42 -1.39
N GLU A 152 -18.78 2.98 -0.65
CA GLU A 152 -19.85 3.86 -0.15
C GLU A 152 -19.33 4.94 0.78
N GLN A 153 -18.22 4.69 1.48
CA GLN A 153 -17.55 5.68 2.33
C GLN A 153 -16.90 6.81 1.54
N PHE A 154 -16.67 6.61 0.23
CA PHE A 154 -15.96 7.54 -0.66
C PHE A 154 -16.88 8.19 -1.70
N GLN A 155 -18.13 7.71 -1.84
CA GLN A 155 -19.14 8.28 -2.76
C GLN A 155 -19.54 9.72 -2.43
N ASN A 156 -19.26 10.21 -1.21
CA ASN A 156 -19.52 11.60 -0.81
C ASN A 156 -18.28 12.52 -0.89
N GLY A 157 -17.12 12.01 -1.31
CA GLY A 157 -15.83 12.74 -1.24
C GLY A 157 -15.06 12.91 -2.55
N GLU A 158 -15.32 12.10 -3.59
CA GLU A 158 -14.63 12.21 -4.89
C GLU A 158 -15.57 12.70 -6.00
N ALA A 159 -15.91 14.00 -5.95
CA ALA A 159 -16.55 14.70 -7.06
C ALA A 159 -15.55 15.23 -8.11
N ASP A 160 -14.26 14.88 -8.04
CA ASP A 160 -13.21 15.57 -8.82
C ASP A 160 -12.30 14.67 -9.67
N ALA A 161 -12.74 13.46 -10.06
CA ALA A 161 -11.98 12.65 -11.01
C ALA A 161 -12.84 11.62 -11.79
N ALA A 162 -13.84 12.08 -12.53
CA ALA A 162 -14.36 11.32 -13.67
C ALA A 162 -13.96 12.07 -14.96
N PRO A 163 -13.23 11.44 -15.91
CA PRO A 163 -13.13 12.03 -17.24
C PRO A 163 -14.50 11.94 -17.91
N ALA A 164 -14.93 13.08 -18.45
CA ALA A 164 -16.12 13.22 -19.29
C ALA A 164 -16.02 12.42 -20.60
#